data_AF-I6CPI7-F1
#
_entry.id   AF-I6CPI7-F1
#
_cell.length_a   1.000
_cell.length_b   1.000
_cell.length_c   1.000
_cell.angle_alpha   90.00
_cell.angle_beta   90.00
_cell.angle_gamma   90.00
#
_symmetry.space_group_name_H-M   'P 1'
#
loop_
_entity.id
_entity.type
_entity.pdbx_description
1 polymer ?
#
loop_
_entity_poly.entity_id
_entity_poly.type
_entity_poly.pdbx_seq_one_letter_code
_entity_poly.pdbx_strand_id
1 'polypeptide(L)'
;MVTLCQVFGVHRSSYRYWKNRPEKPDGRRAVLRSQVLELHGISHGSAGARSIATMATRRRLPDGTLACWQAHERAGAGQLSAADSPV
;
A
#
# COMPACT_ATOMS: atom_id res chain seq x y z
N MET A 1 -15.68 17.16 27.21
CA MET A 1 -15.93 17.45 25.78
C MET A 1 -17.05 16.59 25.15
N VAL A 2 -17.94 15.96 25.94
CA VAL A 2 -19.08 15.17 25.38
C VAL A 2 -20.29 16.07 25.11
N THR A 3 -20.50 17.06 25.97
CA THR A 3 -21.58 18.06 25.86
C THR A 3 -21.59 18.82 24.53
N LEU A 4 -20.43 19.32 24.08
CA LEU A 4 -20.34 20.02 22.78
C LEU A 4 -20.61 19.08 21.59
N CYS A 5 -20.10 17.84 21.63
CA CYS A 5 -20.32 16.86 20.56
C CYS A 5 -21.82 16.53 20.41
N GLN A 6 -22.54 16.44 21.53
CA GLN A 6 -23.99 16.19 21.54
C GLN A 6 -24.78 17.40 21.05
N VAL A 7 -24.42 18.63 21.47
CA VAL A 7 -25.10 19.87 21.03
C VAL A 7 -24.96 20.09 19.53
N PHE A 8 -23.78 19.82 18.96
CA PHE A 8 -23.55 19.96 17.51
C PHE A 8 -23.94 18.71 16.70
N GLY A 9 -24.47 17.65 17.34
CA GLY A 9 -24.82 16.40 16.65
C GLY A 9 -23.63 15.67 16.02
N VAL A 10 -22.40 16.01 16.41
CA VAL A 10 -21.18 15.41 15.86
C VAL A 10 -20.74 14.24 16.72
N HIS A 11 -20.58 13.06 16.11
CA HIS A 11 -20.09 11.90 16.83
C HIS A 11 -18.67 12.12 17.37
N ARG A 12 -18.37 11.59 18.57
CA ARG A 12 -17.07 11.75 19.23
C ARG A 12 -15.89 11.30 18.34
N SER A 13 -16.09 10.30 17.48
CA SER A 13 -15.04 9.83 16.56
C SER A 13 -14.77 10.81 15.44
N SER A 14 -15.81 11.41 14.85
CA SER A 14 -15.69 12.42 13.79
C SER A 14 -14.99 13.67 14.30
N TYR A 15 -15.37 14.14 15.49
CA TYR A 15 -14.70 15.27 16.13
C TYR A 15 -13.22 14.99 16.40
N ARG A 16 -12.89 13.80 16.95
CA ARG A 16 -11.49 13.41 17.18
C ARG A 16 -10.69 13.26 15.88
N TYR A 17 -11.30 12.72 14.83
CA TYR A 17 -10.67 12.61 13.52
C TYR A 17 -10.30 13.99 12.96
N TRP A 18 -11.23 14.94 13.00
CA TRP A 18 -10.99 16.31 12.56
C TRP A 18 -9.95 17.02 13.41
N LYS A 19 -10.05 16.92 14.75
CA LYS A 19 -9.11 17.54 15.68
C LYS A 19 -7.68 17.00 15.52
N ASN A 20 -7.53 15.70 15.29
CA ASN A 20 -6.22 15.05 15.13
C ASN A 20 -5.69 15.11 13.69
N ARG A 21 -6.41 15.77 12.78
CA ARG A 21 -5.99 15.90 11.39
C ARG A 21 -4.74 16.79 11.35
N PRO A 22 -3.61 16.33 10.78
CA PRO A 22 -2.46 17.19 10.60
C PRO A 22 -2.84 18.34 9.66
N GLU A 23 -2.50 19.56 10.05
CA GLU A 23 -2.81 20.78 9.30
C GLU A 23 -2.07 20.82 7.96
N LYS A 24 -0.84 20.31 7.93
CA LYS A 24 -0.03 20.18 6.72
C LYS A 24 -0.19 18.78 6.11
N PRO A 25 -0.48 18.68 4.80
CA PRO A 25 -0.42 17.40 4.11
C PRO A 25 1.03 16.89 4.11
N ASP A 26 1.23 15.64 4.54
CA ASP A 26 2.54 15.00 4.50
C ASP A 26 3.09 14.99 3.06
N GLY A 27 4.25 15.61 2.84
CA GLY A 27 4.89 15.72 1.53
C GLY A 27 5.16 14.34 0.92
N ARG A 28 5.49 13.34 1.75
CA ARG A 28 5.66 11.95 1.28
C ARG A 28 4.35 11.39 0.71
N ARG A 29 3.22 11.73 1.32
CA ARG A 29 1.89 11.35 0.85
C ARG A 29 1.50 12.06 -0.45
N ALA A 30 1.93 13.32 -0.63
CA ALA A 30 1.73 14.04 -1.89
C ALA A 30 2.51 13.38 -3.04
N VAL A 31 3.78 13.01 -2.82
CA VAL A 31 4.61 12.29 -3.81
C VAL A 31 4.01 10.92 -4.13
N LEU A 32 3.54 10.18 -3.13
CA LEU A 32 2.88 8.89 -3.37
C LEU A 32 1.59 9.06 -4.20
N ARG A 33 0.81 10.12 -3.95
CA ARG A 33 -0.38 10.41 -4.75
C ARG A 33 -0.05 10.73 -6.19
N SER A 34 0.99 11.53 -6.46
CA SER A 34 1.38 11.82 -7.84
C SER A 34 1.83 10.56 -8.59
N GLN A 35 2.59 9.67 -7.93
CA GLN A 35 2.99 8.38 -8.50
C GLN A 35 1.80 7.47 -8.82
N VAL A 36 0.82 7.40 -7.91
CA VAL A 36 -0.40 6.60 -8.12
C VAL A 36 -1.19 7.13 -9.32
N LEU A 37 -1.34 8.44 -9.44
CA LEU A 37 -2.07 9.06 -10.56
C LEU A 37 -1.37 8.81 -11.90
N GLU A 38 -0.04 8.92 -11.94
CA GLU A 38 0.74 8.64 -13.13
C GLU A 38 0.58 7.18 -13.58
N LEU A 39 0.72 6.23 -12.66
CA LEU A 39 0.57 4.80 -12.95
C LEU A 39 -0.85 4.43 -13.37
N HIS A 40 -1.85 5.04 -12.75
CA HIS A 40 -3.25 4.87 -13.13
C HIS A 40 -3.50 5.40 -14.56
N GLY A 41 -2.92 6.55 -14.90
CA GLY A 41 -2.96 7.12 -16.25
C GLY A 41 -2.30 6.21 -17.29
N ILE A 42 -1.11 5.68 -17.01
CA ILE A 42 -0.42 4.70 -17.88
C ILE A 42 -1.31 3.49 -18.14
N SER A 43 -2.02 3.02 -17.12
CA SER A 43 -2.95 1.88 -17.24
C SER A 43 -4.30 2.19 -17.89
N HIS A 44 -4.54 3.43 -18.34
CA HIS A 44 -5.84 3.87 -18.86
C HIS A 44 -7.01 3.63 -17.88
N GLY A 45 -6.72 3.67 -16.58
CA GLY A 45 -7.70 3.44 -15.53
C GLY A 45 -8.15 1.99 -15.33
N SER A 46 -7.51 1.02 -16.00
CA SER A 46 -7.78 -0.41 -15.80
C SER A 46 -7.06 -0.99 -14.57
N ALA A 47 -5.95 -0.38 -14.13
CA ALA A 47 -5.17 -0.91 -13.01
C ALA A 47 -5.79 -0.54 -11.66
N GLY A 48 -6.20 -1.58 -10.92
CA GLY A 48 -6.61 -1.45 -9.52
C GLY A 48 -5.45 -1.22 -8.56
N ALA A 49 -5.78 -0.99 -7.28
CA ALA A 49 -4.81 -0.66 -6.23
C ALA A 49 -3.65 -1.65 -6.10
N ARG A 50 -3.93 -2.98 -6.22
CA ARG A 50 -2.89 -4.02 -6.18
C ARG A 50 -1.91 -3.88 -7.35
N SER A 51 -2.42 -3.69 -8.56
CA SER A 51 -1.61 -3.53 -9.77
C SER A 51 -0.77 -2.25 -9.70
N ILE A 52 -1.34 -1.14 -9.24
CA ILE A 52 -0.61 0.11 -9.04
C ILE A 52 0.49 -0.05 -7.98
N ALA A 53 0.22 -0.74 -6.87
CA ALA A 53 1.23 -1.01 -5.86
C ALA A 53 2.40 -1.83 -6.44
N THR A 54 2.10 -2.88 -7.21
CA THR A 54 3.14 -3.68 -7.90
C THR A 54 3.95 -2.84 -8.88
N MET A 55 3.28 -2.01 -9.70
CA MET A 55 3.97 -1.10 -10.63
C MET A 55 4.83 -0.06 -9.91
N ALA A 56 4.36 0.50 -8.80
CA ALA A 56 5.10 1.46 -7.98
C ALA A 56 6.33 0.83 -7.32
N THR A 57 6.21 -0.41 -6.83
CA THR A 57 7.34 -1.18 -6.30
C THR A 57 8.35 -1.49 -7.39
N ARG A 58 7.89 -1.87 -8.59
CA ARG A 58 8.77 -2.10 -9.75
C ARG A 58 9.58 -0.87 -10.13
N ARG A 59 8.95 0.31 -10.13
CA ARG A 59 9.64 1.56 -10.49
C ARG A 59 10.71 1.99 -9.47
N ARG A 60 10.61 1.53 -8.23
CA ARG A 60 11.57 1.84 -7.16
C ARG A 60 12.74 0.87 -7.10
N LEU A 61 12.64 -0.27 -7.77
CA LEU A 61 13.61 -1.33 -7.69
C LEU A 61 14.26 -1.49 -9.07
N PRO A 62 15.61 -1.43 -9.18
CA PRO A 62 16.26 -1.62 -10.47
C PRO A 62 15.95 -3.03 -11.00
N ASP A 63 15.78 -3.15 -12.32
CA ASP A 63 15.27 -4.34 -13.00
C ASP A 63 16.03 -5.63 -12.61
N GLY A 64 17.32 -5.53 -12.29
CA GLY A 64 18.14 -6.63 -11.82
C GLY A 64 17.74 -7.18 -10.44
N THR A 65 17.33 -6.35 -9.50
CA THR A 65 16.91 -6.82 -8.16
C THR A 65 15.54 -7.50 -8.22
N LEU A 66 14.66 -7.05 -9.13
CA LEU A 66 13.39 -7.73 -9.41
C LEU A 66 13.61 -9.09 -10.06
N ALA A 67 14.55 -9.18 -11.01
CA ALA A 67 14.91 -10.45 -11.63
C ALA A 67 15.41 -11.46 -10.60
N CYS A 68 16.28 -11.05 -9.66
CA CYS A 68 16.74 -11.91 -8.56
C CYS A 68 15.62 -12.28 -7.57
N TRP A 69 14.74 -11.35 -7.21
CA TRP A 69 13.58 -11.63 -6.36
C TRP A 69 12.60 -12.61 -7.02
N GLN A 70 12.31 -12.41 -8.30
CA GLN A 70 11.40 -13.25 -9.08
C GLN A 70 12.03 -14.62 -9.40
N ALA A 71 13.36 -14.69 -9.55
CA ALA A 71 14.11 -15.93 -9.63
C ALA A 71 14.10 -16.70 -8.29
N HIS A 72 14.25 -16.02 -7.15
CA HIS A 72 14.12 -16.63 -5.82
C HIS A 72 12.69 -17.13 -5.57
N GLU A 73 11.66 -16.39 -5.98
CA GLU A 73 10.25 -16.80 -5.87
C GLU A 73 9.92 -18.00 -6.77
N ARG A 74 10.48 -18.07 -7.98
CA ARG A 74 10.38 -19.25 -8.85
C ARG A 74 11.19 -20.45 -8.34
N ALA A 75 12.35 -20.21 -7.73
CA ALA A 75 13.18 -21.24 -7.12
C ALA A 75 12.57 -21.80 -5.82
N GLY A 76 11.81 -20.99 -5.08
CA GLY A 76 11.07 -21.39 -3.88
C GLY A 76 9.74 -22.10 -4.12
N ALA A 77 9.31 -22.25 -5.38
CA ALA A 77 8.08 -22.95 -5.78
C ALA A 77 8.33 -24.42 -6.22
N GLY A 78 9.50 -24.98 -5.90
CA GLY A 78 9.82 -26.40 -6.07
C GLY A 78 9.86 -27.13 -4.72
N GLN A 79 8.78 -27.85 -4.41
CA GLN A 79 8.68 -28.98 -3.48
C GLN A 79 9.38 -28.87 -2.10
N LEU A 80 8.59 -28.50 -1.09
CA LEU A 80 8.65 -29.24 0.18
C LEU A 80 8.00 -30.61 -0.09
N SER A 81 8.77 -31.53 -0.68
CA SER A 81 8.42 -32.95 -0.69
C SER A 81 8.56 -33.44 0.74
N ALA A 82 7.44 -33.80 1.35
CA ALA A 82 7.39 -34.51 2.61
C ALA A 82 7.97 -35.92 2.42
N ALA A 83 9.30 -36.03 2.51
CA ALA A 83 9.99 -37.30 2.67
C ALA A 83 11.26 -37.02 3.47
N ASP A 84 11.20 -37.37 4.75
CA ASP A 84 12.26 -38.05 5.50
C ASP A 84 11.90 -37.99 6.98
N SER A 85 11.01 -38.89 7.38
CA SER A 85 11.07 -39.47 8.72
C SER A 85 12.08 -40.61 8.69
N PRO A 86 13.00 -40.67 9.67
CA PRO A 86 13.45 -41.95 10.16
C PRO A 86 13.10 -42.09 11.64
N VAL A 87 12.29 -43.12 11.89
CA VAL A 87 12.39 -43.94 13.11
C VAL A 87 13.74 -44.64 13.09
#